data_AF-A0A084G3S6-F1
#
_entry.id   AF-A0A084G3S6-F1
#
_cell.length_a   1.000
_cell.length_b   1.000
_cell.length_c   1.000
_cell.angle_alpha   90.00
_cell.angle_beta   90.00
_cell.angle_gamma   90.00
#
_symmetry.space_group_name_H-M   'P 1'
#
loop_
_entity.id
_entity.type
_entity.pdbx_description
1 polymer ?
#
loop_
_entity_poly.entity_id
_entity_poly.type
_entity_poly.pdbx_seq_one_letter_code
_entity_poly.pdbx_strand_id
1 'polypeptide(L)'
;MKPSCLRCQRLGFQCDYSVRYIWKVAKPGSPAADRDITVSRGTKFVQSSTPKAQPCICGATERGEDVLRFFASSGHVLLHWSDAPANPLLDSLLSLSHKYPAIRDGIDALMGTYHGYCSLGVLARFDSVITGMKALVDPAMWASDPLAVLVASVLLTQISMRAGYPWTGQLAPILPLALAYREANADSVETGFHYLELLGGLEMDAWIAARQTKPLHIWSRYCMGRQGIEASTALPRPLLDLISRVSRHEDVSHDLFGYANGLAKRNDFQALHWRTYALTAILHLHGLIITQYDAKETTEQLLIVVRQLIEILETNRNHNIRILVWPIYVLAQNVLEEEDMKFIAKFIRRISETHGNARLLCEAIGQYSPRMSVLMSGIGRLTSLPADFSSSGVELGLW
;
A
#
# COMPACT_ATOMS: atom_id res chain seq x y z
N MET A 1 13.52 9.56 38.22
CA MET A 1 12.56 9.62 37.09
C MET A 1 13.29 10.16 35.88
N LYS A 2 13.21 9.49 34.72
CA LYS A 2 13.73 10.09 33.48
C LYS A 2 12.80 11.25 33.09
N PRO A 3 13.31 12.35 32.54
CA PRO A 3 12.46 13.46 32.09
C PRO A 3 11.40 12.94 31.11
N SER A 4 10.25 13.60 30.98
CA SER A 4 9.33 13.32 29.87
C SER A 4 9.54 14.42 28.83
N CYS A 5 9.67 14.05 27.56
CA CYS A 5 9.75 15.04 26.50
C CYS A 5 8.39 15.73 26.33
N LEU A 6 8.42 16.98 25.86
CA LEU A 6 7.24 17.82 25.63
C LEU A 6 6.17 17.16 24.74
N ARG A 7 6.55 16.22 23.88
CA ARG A 7 5.64 15.44 23.02
C ARG A 7 4.90 14.37 23.82
N CYS A 8 5.60 13.55 24.59
CA CYS A 8 5.00 12.52 25.44
C CYS A 8 4.13 13.12 26.54
N GLN A 9 4.57 14.24 27.14
CA GLN A 9 3.78 14.97 28.13
C GLN A 9 2.46 15.50 27.56
N ARG A 10 2.46 16.04 26.33
CA ARG A 10 1.25 16.52 25.64
C ARG A 10 0.28 15.40 25.26
N LEU A 11 0.79 14.22 24.96
CA LEU A 11 -0.01 13.06 24.54
C LEU A 11 -0.40 12.13 25.70
N GLY A 12 -0.02 12.47 26.95
CA GLY A 12 -0.34 11.65 28.14
C GLY A 12 0.46 10.34 28.24
N PHE A 13 1.59 10.23 27.55
CA PHE A 13 2.46 9.04 27.57
C PHE A 13 3.75 9.28 28.38
N GLN A 14 4.36 8.21 28.89
CA GLN A 14 5.75 8.27 29.37
C GLN A 14 6.71 8.11 28.19
N CYS A 15 7.82 8.85 28.22
CA CYS A 15 8.90 8.66 27.25
C CYS A 15 9.49 7.25 27.35
N ASP A 16 9.39 6.53 26.25
CA ASP A 16 10.08 5.28 26.06
C ASP A 16 11.55 5.57 25.69
N TYR A 17 12.43 5.37 26.68
CA TYR A 17 13.89 5.50 26.56
C TYR A 17 14.58 4.18 26.23
N SER A 18 13.83 3.14 25.86
CA SER A 18 14.45 1.93 25.32
C SER A 18 15.22 2.28 24.05
N VAL A 19 16.35 1.60 23.83
CA VAL A 19 17.14 1.79 22.61
C VAL A 19 16.28 1.30 21.44
N ARG A 20 15.63 2.24 20.74
CA ARG A 20 14.98 1.93 19.47
C ARG A 20 16.09 1.69 18.46
N TYR A 21 16.13 0.49 17.90
CA TYR A 21 16.93 0.22 16.72
C TYR A 21 16.32 1.01 15.56
N ILE A 22 16.85 2.20 15.33
CA ILE A 22 16.57 2.98 14.13
C ILE A 22 17.41 2.33 13.04
N TRP A 23 16.75 1.82 11.99
CA TRP A 23 17.44 1.39 10.77
C TRP A 23 18.16 2.59 10.18
N LYS A 24 19.46 2.70 10.45
CA LYS A 24 20.29 3.70 9.77
C LYS A 24 20.57 3.17 8.37
N VAL A 25 20.19 3.96 7.37
CA VAL A 25 20.61 3.73 5.98
C VAL A 25 22.14 3.66 5.97
N ALA A 26 22.70 2.54 5.53
CA ALA A 26 24.14 2.41 5.36
C ALA A 26 24.62 3.50 4.39
N LYS A 27 25.54 4.35 4.82
CA LYS A 27 26.15 5.34 3.92
C LYS A 27 26.98 4.58 2.88
N PRO A 28 26.68 4.70 1.58
CA PRO A 28 27.53 4.10 0.56
C PRO A 28 28.84 4.90 0.51
N GLY A 29 29.95 4.25 0.87
CA GLY A 29 31.30 4.82 0.71
C GLY A 29 32.22 4.83 1.92
N SER A 30 31.86 4.26 3.07
CA SER A 30 32.86 4.03 4.14
C SER A 30 33.55 2.68 3.94
N PRO A 31 34.87 2.64 3.65
CA PRO A 31 35.60 1.38 3.64
C PRO A 31 35.58 0.80 5.06
N ALA A 32 35.41 -0.52 5.14
CA ALA A 32 35.43 -1.26 6.40
C ALA A 32 36.80 -1.08 7.06
N ALA A 33 36.88 -0.15 8.02
CA ALA A 33 37.99 -0.12 8.95
C ALA A 33 37.71 -1.23 9.98
N ASP A 34 38.55 -2.26 9.93
CA ASP A 34 38.73 -3.23 11.00
C ASP A 34 38.76 -2.48 12.33
N ARG A 35 37.68 -2.64 13.10
CA ARG A 35 37.69 -2.34 14.51
C ARG A 35 37.22 -3.61 15.18
N ASP A 36 38.18 -4.32 15.76
CA ASP A 36 37.94 -5.30 16.80
C ASP A 36 37.02 -4.70 17.85
N ILE A 37 35.75 -5.11 17.84
CA ILE A 37 34.82 -4.82 18.90
C ILE A 37 35.06 -5.87 19.96
N THR A 38 35.92 -5.53 20.93
CA THR A 38 36.02 -6.26 22.19
C THR A 38 34.67 -6.15 22.90
N VAL A 39 33.92 -7.25 22.90
CA VAL A 39 32.63 -7.34 23.60
C VAL A 39 32.89 -7.36 25.10
N SER A 40 32.73 -6.21 25.74
CA SER A 40 32.70 -6.11 27.20
C SER A 40 31.50 -6.89 27.74
N ARG A 41 31.75 -8.11 28.24
CA ARG A 41 30.82 -8.86 29.10
C ARG A 41 30.51 -8.03 30.34
N GLY A 42 29.26 -7.60 30.49
CA GLY A 42 28.77 -7.11 31.77
C GLY A 42 27.80 -5.95 31.68
N THR A 43 26.56 -6.21 31.28
CA THR A 43 25.42 -5.45 31.81
C THR A 43 24.25 -6.40 31.90
N LYS A 44 23.82 -6.70 33.13
CA LYS A 44 22.61 -7.47 33.39
C LYS A 44 21.44 -6.76 32.70
N PHE A 45 20.77 -7.47 31.80
CA PHE A 45 19.47 -7.05 31.28
C PHE A 45 18.54 -6.83 32.47
N VAL A 46 18.21 -5.58 32.76
CA VAL A 46 17.07 -5.26 33.60
C VAL A 46 15.85 -5.54 32.72
N GLN A 47 15.10 -6.59 33.05
CA GLN A 47 13.74 -6.78 32.53
C GLN A 47 12.94 -5.55 32.91
N SER A 48 12.85 -4.60 31.98
CA SER A 48 11.93 -3.49 32.04
C SER A 48 10.53 -4.08 31.94
N SER A 49 9.79 -4.11 33.06
CA SER A 49 8.35 -4.36 33.06
C SER A 49 7.70 -3.37 32.10
N THR A 50 7.28 -3.86 30.92
CA THR A 50 6.53 -3.07 29.96
C THR A 50 5.28 -2.53 30.66
N PRO A 51 5.04 -1.21 30.65
CA PRO A 51 3.78 -0.68 31.15
C PRO A 51 2.65 -1.35 30.38
N LYS A 52 1.71 -2.00 31.08
CA LYS A 52 0.49 -2.51 30.45
C LYS A 52 -0.18 -1.33 29.76
N ALA A 53 -0.19 -1.33 28.42
CA ALA A 53 -0.85 -0.30 27.64
C ALA A 53 -2.30 -0.21 28.14
N GLN A 54 -2.71 0.98 28.60
CA GLN A 54 -4.10 1.18 29.01
C GLN A 54 -4.98 0.92 27.78
N PRO A 55 -6.00 0.05 27.88
CA PRO A 55 -6.87 -0.27 26.76
C PRO A 55 -7.63 1.00 26.33
N CYS A 56 -7.67 1.25 25.01
CA CYS A 56 -8.52 2.30 24.44
C CYS A 56 -9.96 2.14 24.96
N ILE A 57 -10.54 3.22 25.48
CA ILE A 57 -11.91 3.29 26.01
C ILE A 57 -12.98 3.25 24.89
N CYS A 58 -12.55 3.10 23.63
CA CYS A 58 -13.44 2.95 22.48
C CYS A 58 -14.29 1.66 22.62
N GLY A 59 -15.53 1.82 23.06
CA GLY A 59 -16.44 0.80 23.60
C GLY A 59 -17.02 -0.25 22.65
N ALA A 60 -16.42 -0.50 21.49
CA ALA A 60 -16.81 -1.62 20.65
C ALA A 60 -15.58 -2.07 19.88
N THR A 61 -14.94 -3.12 20.35
CA THR A 61 -14.02 -3.88 19.51
C THR A 61 -14.58 -5.27 19.43
N GLU A 62 -15.26 -5.57 18.33
CA GLU A 62 -15.23 -6.94 17.82
C GLU A 62 -13.75 -7.37 17.89
N ARG A 63 -13.50 -8.48 18.57
CA ARG A 63 -12.16 -9.00 18.82
C ARG A 63 -12.16 -10.47 18.45
N GLY A 64 -11.04 -10.94 17.92
CA GLY A 64 -10.84 -12.36 17.71
C GLY A 64 -11.73 -12.92 16.59
N GLU A 65 -12.60 -13.89 16.91
CA GLU A 65 -13.28 -14.71 15.90
C GLU A 65 -14.25 -13.94 15.01
N ASP A 66 -14.87 -12.87 15.52
CA ASP A 66 -15.80 -12.07 14.72
C ASP A 66 -15.05 -11.25 13.65
N VAL A 67 -13.87 -10.71 14.00
CA VAL A 67 -13.00 -10.00 13.06
C VAL A 67 -12.43 -10.95 12.01
N LEU A 68 -12.02 -12.16 12.41
CA LEU A 68 -11.57 -13.20 11.46
C LEU A 68 -12.70 -13.64 10.52
N ARG A 69 -13.93 -13.81 11.02
CA ARG A 69 -15.10 -14.13 10.18
C ARG A 69 -15.42 -13.00 9.21
N PHE A 70 -15.35 -11.75 9.65
CA PHE A 70 -15.53 -10.60 8.78
C PHE A 70 -14.42 -10.49 7.72
N PHE A 71 -13.18 -10.71 8.12
CA PHE A 71 -12.04 -10.76 7.21
C PHE A 71 -12.24 -11.86 6.15
N ALA A 72 -12.62 -13.07 6.57
CA ALA A 72 -12.89 -14.18 5.68
C ALA A 72 -14.01 -13.89 4.67
N SER A 73 -15.09 -13.21 5.09
CA SER A 73 -16.23 -12.95 4.21
C SER A 73 -16.01 -11.77 3.26
N SER A 74 -15.34 -10.72 3.70
CA SER A 74 -15.24 -9.47 2.93
C SER A 74 -13.97 -8.65 3.19
N GLY A 75 -13.36 -8.73 4.37
CA GLY A 75 -12.17 -7.94 4.69
C GLY A 75 -10.91 -8.37 3.93
N HIS A 76 -10.84 -9.58 3.41
CA HIS A 76 -9.70 -10.08 2.64
C HIS A 76 -9.47 -9.32 1.34
N VAL A 77 -10.48 -8.60 0.83
CA VAL A 77 -10.34 -7.70 -0.32
C VAL A 77 -9.41 -6.53 -0.02
N LEU A 78 -9.09 -6.24 1.26
CA LEU A 78 -8.07 -5.25 1.61
C LEU A 78 -6.68 -5.62 1.12
N LEU A 79 -6.45 -6.90 0.79
CA LEU A 79 -5.19 -7.40 0.27
C LEU A 79 -5.13 -7.39 -1.26
N HIS A 80 -6.22 -7.04 -1.95
CA HIS A 80 -6.27 -6.92 -3.40
C HIS A 80 -7.21 -5.78 -3.88
N TRP A 81 -7.39 -5.68 -5.19
CA TRP A 81 -8.02 -4.57 -5.94
C TRP A 81 -9.12 -5.04 -6.85
N SER A 82 -9.07 -6.31 -7.19
CA SER A 82 -10.13 -6.96 -7.93
C SER A 82 -11.40 -7.07 -7.11
N ASP A 83 -12.51 -7.12 -7.82
CA ASP A 83 -13.82 -7.52 -7.29
C ASP A 83 -13.93 -9.05 -7.21
N ALA A 84 -12.80 -9.75 -7.35
CA ALA A 84 -12.79 -11.20 -7.34
C ALA A 84 -13.22 -11.67 -5.93
N PRO A 85 -14.26 -12.50 -5.83
CA PRO A 85 -14.71 -13.03 -4.54
C PRO A 85 -13.70 -14.02 -3.94
N ALA A 86 -12.75 -14.50 -4.75
CA ALA A 86 -11.70 -15.40 -4.34
C ALA A 86 -10.37 -14.65 -4.25
N ASN A 87 -9.83 -14.55 -3.04
CA ASN A 87 -8.45 -14.15 -2.81
C ASN A 87 -7.58 -15.41 -2.72
N PRO A 88 -6.59 -15.60 -3.61
CA PRO A 88 -5.75 -16.79 -3.61
C PRO A 88 -4.91 -16.95 -2.32
N LEU A 89 -4.79 -15.89 -1.52
CA LEU A 89 -4.05 -15.89 -0.26
C LEU A 89 -4.94 -16.23 0.95
N LEU A 90 -6.27 -16.23 0.79
CA LEU A 90 -7.21 -16.28 1.91
C LEU A 90 -7.05 -17.56 2.74
N ASP A 91 -7.02 -18.71 2.10
CA ASP A 91 -6.92 -20.00 2.82
C ASP A 91 -5.61 -20.11 3.60
N SER A 92 -4.51 -19.66 2.99
CA SER A 92 -3.20 -19.62 3.65
C SER A 92 -3.22 -18.67 4.85
N LEU A 93 -3.80 -17.48 4.70
CA LEU A 93 -3.94 -16.50 5.78
C LEU A 93 -4.78 -17.02 6.94
N LEU A 94 -5.94 -17.61 6.67
CA LEU A 94 -6.83 -18.14 7.70
C LEU A 94 -6.18 -19.30 8.45
N SER A 95 -5.61 -20.27 7.70
CA SER A 95 -4.89 -21.41 8.29
C SER A 95 -3.74 -20.95 9.19
N LEU A 96 -2.92 -20.00 8.70
CA LEU A 96 -1.82 -19.45 9.47
C LEU A 96 -2.27 -18.59 10.66
N SER A 97 -3.41 -17.90 10.57
CA SER A 97 -3.95 -17.11 11.68
C SER A 97 -4.35 -17.98 12.87
N HIS A 98 -4.81 -19.21 12.62
CA HIS A 98 -5.09 -20.18 13.69
C HIS A 98 -3.82 -20.75 14.32
N LYS A 99 -2.75 -20.89 13.53
CA LYS A 99 -1.46 -21.42 13.99
C LYS A 99 -0.59 -20.38 14.70
N TYR A 100 -0.62 -19.13 14.23
CA TYR A 100 0.28 -18.06 14.67
C TYR A 100 -0.51 -16.85 15.19
N PRO A 101 -0.53 -16.62 16.52
CA PRO A 101 -1.25 -15.48 17.10
C PRO A 101 -0.83 -14.12 16.52
N ALA A 102 0.44 -13.93 16.16
CA ALA A 102 0.91 -12.68 15.57
C ALA A 102 0.32 -12.41 14.17
N ILE A 103 -0.01 -13.45 13.39
CA ILE A 103 -0.69 -13.30 12.10
C ILE A 103 -2.15 -12.90 12.32
N ARG A 104 -2.82 -13.55 13.30
CA ARG A 104 -4.18 -13.17 13.72
C ARG A 104 -4.25 -11.71 14.18
N ASP A 105 -3.33 -11.30 15.06
CA ASP A 105 -3.24 -9.91 15.52
C ASP A 105 -2.99 -8.95 14.35
N GLY A 106 -2.21 -9.39 13.35
CA GLY A 106 -1.99 -8.66 12.10
C GLY A 106 -3.27 -8.45 11.30
N ILE A 107 -4.10 -9.49 11.15
CA ILE A 107 -5.42 -9.38 10.52
C ILE A 107 -6.31 -8.42 11.31
N ASP A 108 -6.36 -8.56 12.64
CA ASP A 108 -7.12 -7.66 13.51
C ASP A 108 -6.66 -6.21 13.39
N ALA A 109 -5.36 -5.95 13.26
CA ALA A 109 -4.82 -4.61 13.04
C ALA A 109 -5.12 -4.08 11.64
N LEU A 110 -5.07 -4.92 10.61
CA LEU A 110 -5.42 -4.55 9.24
C LEU A 110 -6.91 -4.16 9.16
N MET A 111 -7.79 -4.98 9.71
CA MET A 111 -9.22 -4.65 9.86
C MET A 111 -9.41 -3.41 10.74
N GLY A 112 -8.52 -3.25 11.73
CA GLY A 112 -8.26 -2.05 12.51
C GLY A 112 -8.20 -0.77 11.68
N THR A 113 -7.43 -0.81 10.59
CA THR A 113 -7.28 0.35 9.69
C THR A 113 -8.50 0.62 8.83
N TYR A 114 -9.39 -0.37 8.66
CA TYR A 114 -10.56 -0.27 7.79
C TYR A 114 -11.84 0.15 8.51
N HIS A 115 -12.14 -0.43 9.68
CA HIS A 115 -13.40 -0.22 10.40
C HIS A 115 -13.50 1.09 11.20
N GLY A 116 -12.61 2.05 10.95
CA GLY A 116 -12.67 3.36 11.62
C GLY A 116 -12.49 3.27 13.14
N TYR A 117 -11.75 2.28 13.63
CA TYR A 117 -11.36 2.24 15.04
C TYR A 117 -10.62 3.53 15.41
N CYS A 118 -10.70 3.93 16.69
CA CYS A 118 -9.95 5.08 17.18
C CYS A 118 -8.47 4.93 16.81
N SER A 119 -7.87 5.99 16.24
CA SER A 119 -6.49 5.99 15.77
C SER A 119 -5.50 5.48 16.83
N LEU A 120 -5.69 5.84 18.10
CA LEU A 120 -4.89 5.34 19.22
C LEU A 120 -5.00 3.82 19.40
N GLY A 121 -6.18 3.25 19.20
CA GLY A 121 -6.41 1.81 19.27
C GLY A 121 -5.80 1.05 18.09
N VAL A 122 -5.75 1.67 16.90
CA VAL A 122 -5.04 1.12 15.73
C VAL A 122 -3.54 1.14 15.97
N LEU A 123 -2.99 2.25 16.47
CA LEU A 123 -1.57 2.40 16.79
C LEU A 123 -1.09 1.40 17.86
N ALA A 124 -1.85 1.23 18.94
CA ALA A 124 -1.51 0.28 19.99
C ALA A 124 -1.50 -1.18 19.48
N ARG A 125 -2.46 -1.54 18.60
CA ARG A 125 -2.45 -2.85 17.94
C ARG A 125 -1.28 -2.99 17.00
N PHE A 126 -0.97 -1.95 16.24
CA PHE A 126 0.15 -1.97 15.32
C PHE A 126 1.50 -2.20 16.04
N ASP A 127 1.74 -1.53 17.16
CA ASP A 127 2.93 -1.76 17.99
C ASP A 127 3.00 -3.22 18.51
N SER A 128 1.85 -3.77 18.92
CA SER A 128 1.74 -5.18 19.35
C SER A 128 2.05 -6.13 18.20
N VAL A 129 1.49 -5.87 17.01
CA VAL A 129 1.70 -6.65 15.79
C VAL A 129 3.15 -6.59 15.35
N ILE A 130 3.78 -5.42 15.32
CA ILE A 130 5.22 -5.29 15.02
C ILE A 130 6.03 -6.16 15.98
N THR A 131 5.70 -6.14 17.27
CA THR A 131 6.43 -6.92 18.28
C THR A 131 6.25 -8.41 18.07
N GLY A 132 5.02 -8.87 17.80
CA GLY A 132 4.72 -10.28 17.51
C GLY A 132 5.32 -10.76 16.20
N MET A 133 5.20 -9.97 15.13
CA MET A 133 5.73 -10.31 13.80
C MET A 133 7.26 -10.30 13.76
N LYS A 134 7.94 -9.49 14.58
CA LYS A 134 9.41 -9.57 14.73
C LYS A 134 9.89 -10.96 15.14
N ALA A 135 9.13 -11.64 16.01
CA ALA A 135 9.48 -13.01 16.41
C ALA A 135 9.27 -14.01 15.26
N LEU A 136 8.35 -13.74 14.33
CA LEU A 136 8.13 -14.56 13.14
C LEU A 136 9.18 -14.33 12.04
N VAL A 137 9.77 -13.14 11.97
CA VAL A 137 10.81 -12.79 10.96
C VAL A 137 12.22 -13.23 11.42
N ASP A 138 12.32 -14.05 12.46
CA ASP A 138 13.57 -14.67 12.89
C ASP A 138 14.07 -15.71 11.85
N PRO A 139 15.38 -15.74 11.51
CA PRO A 139 15.95 -16.78 10.65
C PRO A 139 15.58 -18.23 11.03
N ALA A 140 15.42 -18.53 12.32
CA ALA A 140 14.99 -19.85 12.79
C ALA A 140 13.54 -20.16 12.37
N MET A 141 12.67 -19.15 12.38
CA MET A 141 11.28 -19.30 11.95
C MET A 141 11.20 -19.53 10.46
N TRP A 142 12.00 -18.82 9.65
CA TRP A 142 12.08 -19.03 8.21
C TRP A 142 12.43 -20.49 7.84
N ALA A 143 13.39 -21.09 8.54
CA ALA A 143 13.74 -22.49 8.31
C ALA A 143 12.60 -23.47 8.64
N SER A 144 11.69 -23.08 9.54
CA SER A 144 10.59 -23.94 10.01
C SER A 144 9.29 -23.78 9.22
N ASP A 145 8.89 -22.55 8.90
CA ASP A 145 7.64 -22.22 8.20
C ASP A 145 7.83 -20.94 7.37
N PRO A 146 8.40 -21.05 6.16
CA PRO A 146 8.72 -19.90 5.32
C PRO A 146 7.46 -19.11 4.88
N LEU A 147 6.33 -19.79 4.75
CA LEU A 147 5.05 -19.16 4.37
C LEU A 147 4.55 -18.23 5.47
N ALA A 148 4.65 -18.65 6.74
CA ALA A 148 4.28 -17.82 7.89
C ALA A 148 5.07 -16.51 7.92
N VAL A 149 6.37 -16.56 7.66
CA VAL A 149 7.24 -15.38 7.62
C VAL A 149 6.85 -14.44 6.49
N LEU A 150 6.62 -14.99 5.28
CA LEU A 150 6.23 -14.23 4.11
C LEU A 150 4.88 -13.54 4.33
N VAL A 151 3.88 -14.27 4.82
CA VAL A 151 2.54 -13.76 5.12
C VAL A 151 2.58 -12.68 6.20
N ALA A 152 3.31 -12.89 7.28
CA ALA A 152 3.46 -11.88 8.33
C ALA A 152 4.09 -10.60 7.76
N SER A 153 5.09 -10.72 6.89
CA SER A 153 5.77 -9.57 6.31
C SER A 153 4.88 -8.80 5.32
N VAL A 154 4.08 -9.50 4.50
CA VAL A 154 3.06 -8.89 3.63
C VAL A 154 2.01 -8.16 4.45
N LEU A 155 1.47 -8.78 5.51
CA LEU A 155 0.51 -8.13 6.40
C LEU A 155 1.10 -6.87 7.04
N LEU A 156 2.34 -6.95 7.55
CA LEU A 156 3.01 -5.79 8.13
C LEU A 156 3.13 -4.64 7.12
N THR A 157 3.48 -4.96 5.88
CA THR A 157 3.57 -3.99 4.78
C THR A 157 2.23 -3.31 4.53
N GLN A 158 1.15 -4.10 4.44
CA GLN A 158 -0.22 -3.61 4.23
C GLN A 158 -0.71 -2.71 5.37
N ILE A 159 -0.46 -3.11 6.61
CA ILE A 159 -0.85 -2.31 7.78
C ILE A 159 -0.04 -1.02 7.83
N SER A 160 1.28 -1.10 7.59
CA SER A 160 2.17 0.07 7.57
C SER A 160 1.68 1.10 6.56
N MET A 161 1.43 0.65 5.34
CA MET A 161 0.91 1.47 4.25
C MET A 161 -0.42 2.14 4.60
N ARG A 162 -1.38 1.39 5.14
CA ARG A 162 -2.71 1.91 5.52
C ARG A 162 -2.68 2.85 6.71
N ALA A 163 -1.77 2.63 7.64
CA ALA A 163 -1.54 3.51 8.78
C ALA A 163 -0.66 4.73 8.43
N GLY A 164 -0.23 4.88 7.16
CA GLY A 164 0.59 6.02 6.71
C GLY A 164 2.04 5.95 7.20
N TYR A 165 2.56 4.75 7.46
CA TYR A 165 3.98 4.55 7.77
C TYR A 165 4.79 4.26 6.51
N PRO A 166 6.09 4.63 6.50
CA PRO A 166 7.03 4.15 5.50
C PRO A 166 7.03 2.62 5.43
N TRP A 167 6.87 2.07 4.24
CA TRP A 167 6.64 0.65 4.01
C TRP A 167 7.43 0.11 2.82
N THR A 168 7.83 0.92 1.84
CA THR A 168 8.52 0.42 0.64
C THR A 168 9.88 -0.20 0.96
N GLY A 169 10.54 0.27 2.03
CA GLY A 169 11.77 -0.34 2.54
C GLY A 169 11.59 -1.76 3.09
N GLN A 170 10.36 -2.17 3.39
CA GLN A 170 10.03 -3.54 3.81
C GLN A 170 10.06 -4.51 2.62
N LEU A 171 9.86 -4.05 1.38
CA LEU A 171 9.82 -4.91 0.20
C LEU A 171 11.17 -5.55 -0.12
N ALA A 172 12.27 -4.82 0.09
CA ALA A 172 13.62 -5.30 -0.21
C ALA A 172 14.01 -6.57 0.58
N PRO A 173 13.80 -6.66 1.91
CA PRO A 173 14.04 -7.90 2.65
C PRO A 173 12.99 -8.99 2.40
N ILE A 174 11.76 -8.65 1.98
CA ILE A 174 10.71 -9.64 1.70
C ILE A 174 10.96 -10.36 0.36
N LEU A 175 11.47 -9.66 -0.65
CA LEU A 175 11.64 -10.20 -1.99
C LEU A 175 12.47 -11.51 -2.03
N PRO A 176 13.66 -11.61 -1.39
CA PRO A 176 14.41 -12.88 -1.33
C PRO A 176 13.62 -14.03 -0.71
N LEU A 177 12.76 -13.75 0.28
CA LEU A 177 11.90 -14.76 0.92
C LEU A 177 10.86 -15.27 -0.07
N ALA A 178 10.22 -14.35 -0.81
CA ALA A 178 9.24 -14.72 -1.83
C ALA A 178 9.87 -15.53 -2.98
N LEU A 179 11.09 -15.18 -3.39
CA LEU A 179 11.84 -15.92 -4.41
C LEU A 179 12.20 -17.33 -3.92
N ALA A 180 12.77 -17.45 -2.72
CA ALA A 180 13.11 -18.75 -2.14
C ALA A 180 11.88 -19.63 -1.90
N TYR A 181 10.76 -19.03 -1.47
CA TYR A 181 9.50 -19.75 -1.32
C TYR A 181 8.98 -20.26 -2.66
N ARG A 182 9.04 -19.44 -3.72
CA ARG A 182 8.68 -19.87 -5.08
C ARG A 182 9.57 -21.02 -5.55
N GLU A 183 10.88 -20.93 -5.36
CA GLU A 183 11.82 -21.98 -5.77
C GLU A 183 11.53 -23.30 -5.06
N ALA A 184 11.27 -23.25 -3.75
CA ALA A 184 10.92 -24.42 -2.94
C ALA A 184 9.55 -25.03 -3.32
N ASN A 185 8.67 -24.24 -3.93
CA ASN A 185 7.31 -24.63 -4.30
C ASN A 185 7.09 -24.56 -5.82
N ALA A 186 8.14 -24.80 -6.61
CA ALA A 186 8.06 -24.68 -8.08
C ALA A 186 7.00 -25.63 -8.69
N ASP A 187 6.74 -26.77 -8.03
CA ASP A 187 5.74 -27.75 -8.45
C ASP A 187 4.29 -27.28 -8.19
N SER A 188 4.07 -26.34 -7.26
CA SER A 188 2.78 -25.66 -7.08
C SER A 188 2.77 -24.34 -7.84
N VAL A 189 2.63 -24.47 -9.17
CA VAL A 189 2.72 -23.38 -10.17
C VAL A 189 1.84 -22.16 -9.85
N GLU A 190 0.79 -22.31 -9.03
CA GLU A 190 -0.12 -21.21 -8.68
C GLU A 190 0.31 -20.46 -7.40
N THR A 191 0.51 -21.14 -6.27
CA THR A 191 0.69 -20.49 -4.95
C THR A 191 1.98 -19.67 -4.84
N GLY A 192 3.11 -20.20 -5.33
CA GLY A 192 4.40 -19.50 -5.26
C GLY A 192 4.42 -18.21 -6.10
N PHE A 193 3.66 -18.16 -7.19
CA PHE A 193 3.57 -16.98 -8.04
C PHE A 193 2.68 -15.88 -7.47
N HIS A 194 1.63 -16.23 -6.71
CA HIS A 194 0.71 -15.24 -6.16
C HIS A 194 1.39 -14.24 -5.22
N TYR A 195 2.38 -14.67 -4.43
CA TYR A 195 3.10 -13.75 -3.55
C TYR A 195 4.05 -12.82 -4.31
N LEU A 196 4.75 -13.32 -5.34
CA LEU A 196 5.59 -12.45 -6.18
C LEU A 196 4.74 -11.49 -7.02
N GLU A 197 3.59 -11.92 -7.54
CA GLU A 197 2.64 -11.06 -8.23
C GLU A 197 2.05 -10.01 -7.27
N LEU A 198 1.71 -10.39 -6.05
CA LEU A 198 1.27 -9.45 -5.01
C LEU A 198 2.34 -8.40 -4.71
N LEU A 199 3.59 -8.82 -4.46
CA LEU A 199 4.70 -7.90 -4.20
C LEU A 199 5.00 -7.03 -5.43
N GLY A 200 4.94 -7.61 -6.63
CA GLY A 200 5.12 -6.92 -7.90
C GLY A 200 4.03 -5.88 -8.14
N GLY A 201 2.79 -6.18 -7.76
CA GLY A 201 1.69 -5.24 -7.67
C GLY A 201 2.09 -4.13 -6.70
N LEU A 202 2.17 -4.42 -5.40
CA LEU A 202 2.47 -3.42 -4.36
C LEU A 202 3.63 -2.49 -4.73
N GLU A 203 4.68 -3.04 -5.33
CA GLU A 203 5.87 -2.29 -5.66
C GLU A 203 5.78 -1.40 -6.91
N MET A 204 4.75 -1.40 -7.78
CA MET A 204 4.84 -0.53 -8.97
C MET A 204 4.73 0.96 -8.63
N ASP A 205 5.54 1.78 -9.28
CA ASP A 205 5.57 3.25 -9.05
C ASP A 205 4.26 3.94 -9.37
N ALA A 206 3.47 3.37 -10.27
CA ALA A 206 2.12 3.84 -10.60
C ALA A 206 1.26 4.06 -9.34
N TRP A 207 1.54 3.36 -8.25
CA TRP A 207 0.65 3.28 -7.11
C TRP A 207 1.29 3.78 -5.82
N ILE A 208 2.47 4.39 -5.88
CA ILE A 208 3.19 4.84 -4.69
C ILE A 208 3.46 6.33 -4.82
N ALA A 209 2.68 7.11 -4.10
CA ALA A 209 2.99 8.50 -3.85
C ALA A 209 4.06 8.60 -2.74
N ALA A 210 5.04 9.48 -2.95
CA ALA A 210 6.09 9.78 -1.97
C ALA A 210 7.05 8.60 -1.63
N ARG A 211 7.39 7.73 -2.59
CA ARG A 211 8.36 6.65 -2.38
C ARG A 211 9.70 7.18 -1.82
N GLN A 212 10.22 6.53 -0.79
CA GLN A 212 11.48 6.86 -0.10
C GLN A 212 12.63 5.92 -0.45
N THR A 213 12.33 4.74 -0.97
CA THR A 213 13.34 3.77 -1.40
C THR A 213 13.48 3.75 -2.91
N LYS A 214 14.54 3.12 -3.42
CA LYS A 214 14.64 2.90 -4.87
C LYS A 214 13.68 1.80 -5.30
N PRO A 215 13.01 1.92 -6.46
CA PRO A 215 12.23 0.83 -7.02
C PRO A 215 13.10 -0.44 -7.19
N LEU A 216 12.51 -1.58 -6.85
CA LEU A 216 13.06 -2.92 -7.05
C LEU A 216 12.66 -3.48 -8.42
N HIS A 217 11.60 -2.92 -9.03
CA HIS A 217 11.01 -3.33 -10.29
C HIS A 217 10.62 -4.82 -10.31
N ILE A 218 10.02 -5.31 -9.21
CA ILE A 218 9.70 -6.72 -8.95
C ILE A 218 8.90 -7.31 -10.11
N TRP A 219 7.85 -6.59 -10.55
CA TRP A 219 7.02 -7.06 -11.66
C TRP A 219 7.83 -7.30 -12.94
N SER A 220 8.55 -6.27 -13.39
CA SER A 220 9.33 -6.34 -14.64
C SER A 220 10.42 -7.42 -14.62
N ARG A 221 10.98 -7.71 -13.43
CA ARG A 221 12.07 -8.66 -13.26
C ARG A 221 11.60 -10.11 -13.12
N TYR A 222 10.46 -10.33 -12.46
CA TYR A 222 10.07 -11.67 -12.01
C TYR A 222 8.68 -12.13 -12.47
N CYS A 223 7.82 -11.22 -12.92
CA CYS A 223 6.42 -11.50 -13.28
C CYS A 223 6.09 -11.28 -14.77
N MET A 224 6.92 -10.53 -15.49
CA MET A 224 6.70 -10.14 -16.89
C MET A 224 6.63 -11.33 -17.87
N GLY A 225 5.90 -11.16 -18.98
CA GLY A 225 5.81 -12.12 -20.09
C GLY A 225 4.70 -13.15 -19.94
N ARG A 226 3.81 -12.94 -18.96
CA ARG A 226 2.69 -13.85 -18.67
C ARG A 226 1.39 -13.37 -19.31
N GLN A 227 0.45 -14.30 -19.46
CA GLN A 227 -0.87 -14.03 -20.07
C GLN A 227 -2.00 -14.13 -19.03
N GLY A 228 -3.20 -13.74 -19.44
CA GLY A 228 -4.40 -13.78 -18.61
C GLY A 228 -4.52 -12.58 -17.66
N ILE A 229 -5.41 -12.70 -16.69
CA ILE A 229 -5.74 -11.65 -15.72
C ILE A 229 -4.99 -11.95 -14.41
N GLU A 230 -4.33 -10.95 -13.86
CA GLU A 230 -3.71 -11.03 -12.52
C GLU A 230 -4.80 -10.89 -11.46
N ALA A 231 -4.83 -11.83 -10.50
CA ALA A 231 -5.94 -11.98 -9.58
C ALA A 231 -6.10 -10.79 -8.62
N SER A 232 -4.99 -10.18 -8.21
CA SER A 232 -4.98 -9.10 -7.23
C SER A 232 -5.47 -7.79 -7.82
N THR A 233 -5.10 -7.46 -9.05
CA THR A 233 -5.39 -6.19 -9.71
C THR A 233 -6.62 -6.25 -10.61
N ALA A 234 -7.03 -7.46 -11.00
CA ALA A 234 -7.98 -7.70 -12.10
C ALA A 234 -7.54 -7.07 -13.44
N LEU A 235 -6.25 -6.77 -13.59
CA LEU A 235 -5.69 -6.24 -14.83
C LEU A 235 -5.08 -7.38 -15.65
N PRO A 236 -5.09 -7.26 -17.00
CA PRO A 236 -4.39 -8.21 -17.84
C PRO A 236 -2.88 -8.09 -17.58
N ARG A 237 -2.21 -9.23 -17.43
CA ARG A 237 -0.76 -9.28 -17.23
C ARG A 237 0.02 -8.53 -18.33
N PRO A 238 -0.38 -8.58 -19.63
CA PRO A 238 0.24 -7.74 -20.65
C PRO A 238 0.13 -6.23 -20.39
N LEU A 239 -0.97 -5.76 -19.79
CA LEU A 239 -1.10 -4.34 -19.41
C LEU A 239 -0.20 -4.01 -18.22
N LEU A 240 -0.12 -4.90 -17.23
CA LEU A 240 0.81 -4.75 -16.10
C LEU A 240 2.27 -4.75 -16.55
N ASP A 241 2.62 -5.53 -17.57
CA ASP A 241 3.94 -5.52 -18.19
C ASP A 241 4.26 -4.13 -18.77
N LEU A 242 3.34 -3.53 -19.52
CA LEU A 242 3.49 -2.17 -20.04
C LEU A 242 3.62 -1.14 -18.91
N ILE A 243 2.77 -1.20 -17.88
CA ILE A 243 2.84 -0.30 -16.72
C ILE A 243 4.19 -0.44 -16.00
N SER A 244 4.70 -1.66 -15.84
CA SER A 244 6.00 -1.90 -15.20
C SER A 244 7.18 -1.31 -15.99
N ARG A 245 7.06 -1.24 -17.32
CA ARG A 245 8.03 -0.59 -18.21
C ARG A 245 7.94 0.94 -18.12
N VAL A 246 6.75 1.50 -17.93
CA VAL A 246 6.58 2.94 -17.60
C VAL A 246 7.32 3.30 -16.31
N SER A 247 7.24 2.46 -15.27
CA SER A 247 8.01 2.65 -14.02
C SER A 247 9.54 2.58 -14.22
N ARG A 248 10.01 2.06 -15.35
CA ARG A 248 11.43 2.06 -15.75
C ARG A 248 11.77 3.21 -16.71
N HIS A 249 10.85 4.13 -16.94
CA HIS A 249 10.96 5.24 -17.90
C HIS A 249 11.23 4.77 -19.34
N GLU A 250 10.75 3.59 -19.70
CA GLU A 250 10.81 3.10 -21.08
C GLU A 250 9.67 3.71 -21.90
N ASP A 251 9.96 4.13 -23.13
CA ASP A 251 8.92 4.59 -24.04
C ASP A 251 8.11 3.39 -24.57
N VAL A 252 6.96 3.18 -23.93
CA VAL A 252 5.94 2.20 -24.33
C VAL A 252 4.64 2.87 -24.76
N SER A 253 4.71 4.15 -25.10
CA SER A 253 3.53 4.95 -25.43
C SER A 253 2.74 4.34 -26.59
N HIS A 254 3.42 3.93 -27.66
CA HIS A 254 2.77 3.29 -28.81
C HIS A 254 2.01 2.01 -28.45
N ASP A 255 2.63 1.13 -27.66
CA ASP A 255 2.01 -0.13 -27.24
C ASP A 255 0.79 0.11 -26.34
N LEU A 256 0.88 1.07 -25.41
CA LEU A 256 -0.23 1.48 -24.56
C LEU A 256 -1.38 2.10 -25.36
N PHE A 257 -1.08 2.95 -26.35
CA PHE A 257 -2.10 3.53 -27.23
C PHE A 257 -2.80 2.46 -28.06
N GLY A 258 -2.04 1.55 -28.66
CA GLY A 258 -2.59 0.40 -29.38
C GLY A 258 -3.51 -0.44 -28.49
N TYR A 259 -3.09 -0.69 -27.25
CA TYR A 259 -3.88 -1.41 -26.25
C TYR A 259 -5.19 -0.68 -25.90
N ALA A 260 -5.12 0.61 -25.56
CA ALA A 260 -6.29 1.41 -25.20
C ALA A 260 -7.30 1.53 -26.35
N ASN A 261 -6.83 1.73 -27.58
CA ASN A 261 -7.68 1.83 -28.77
C ASN A 261 -8.35 0.49 -29.11
N GLY A 262 -7.68 -0.64 -28.85
CA GLY A 262 -8.27 -1.98 -29.00
C GLY A 262 -9.49 -2.20 -28.09
N LEU A 263 -9.55 -1.52 -26.95
CA LEU A 263 -10.63 -1.63 -25.97
C LEU A 263 -11.80 -0.65 -26.22
N ALA A 264 -11.62 0.39 -27.03
CA ALA A 264 -12.59 1.48 -27.20
C ALA A 264 -13.97 1.06 -27.74
N LYS A 265 -14.08 -0.16 -28.30
CA LYS A 265 -15.35 -0.70 -28.84
C LYS A 265 -16.24 -1.35 -27.78
N ARG A 266 -15.76 -1.51 -26.54
CA ARG A 266 -16.45 -2.22 -25.47
C ARG A 266 -16.76 -1.26 -24.32
N ASN A 267 -18.04 -1.15 -23.98
CA ASN A 267 -18.54 -0.29 -22.89
C ASN A 267 -18.93 -1.10 -21.64
N ASP A 268 -18.34 -2.28 -21.46
CA ASP A 268 -18.47 -3.03 -20.22
C ASP A 268 -17.47 -2.55 -19.16
N PHE A 269 -17.76 -2.84 -17.89
CA PHE A 269 -16.94 -2.42 -16.75
C PHE A 269 -15.46 -2.84 -16.90
N GLN A 270 -15.21 -4.06 -17.37
CA GLN A 270 -13.86 -4.60 -17.46
C GLN A 270 -13.05 -3.87 -18.55
N ALA A 271 -13.63 -3.65 -19.73
CA ALA A 271 -12.99 -2.88 -20.79
C ALA A 271 -12.72 -1.44 -20.37
N LEU A 272 -13.67 -0.78 -19.69
CA LEU A 272 -13.49 0.57 -19.15
C LEU A 272 -12.39 0.62 -18.10
N HIS A 273 -12.37 -0.34 -17.16
CA HIS A 273 -11.32 -0.45 -16.14
C HIS A 273 -9.94 -0.57 -16.79
N TRP A 274 -9.76 -1.50 -17.73
CA TRP A 274 -8.46 -1.70 -18.38
C TRP A 274 -8.04 -0.51 -19.24
N ARG A 275 -9.00 0.10 -19.96
CA ARG A 275 -8.73 1.30 -20.77
C ARG A 275 -8.33 2.48 -19.90
N THR A 276 -8.97 2.65 -18.74
CA THR A 276 -8.63 3.69 -17.76
C THR A 276 -7.17 3.56 -17.35
N TYR A 277 -6.71 2.35 -17.04
CA TYR A 277 -5.33 2.12 -16.60
C TYR A 277 -4.31 2.33 -17.72
N ALA A 278 -4.63 1.93 -18.96
CA ALA A 278 -3.77 2.19 -20.11
C ALA A 278 -3.61 3.69 -20.39
N LEU A 279 -4.71 4.45 -20.40
CA LEU A 279 -4.70 5.92 -20.57
C LEU A 279 -3.97 6.62 -19.42
N THR A 280 -4.16 6.14 -18.19
CA THR A 280 -3.45 6.65 -17.01
C THR A 280 -1.94 6.45 -17.14
N ALA A 281 -1.51 5.27 -17.59
CA ALA A 281 -0.10 4.95 -17.81
C ALA A 281 0.54 5.83 -18.89
N ILE A 282 -0.17 6.09 -19.99
CA ILE A 282 0.27 7.00 -21.05
C ILE A 282 0.49 8.40 -20.48
N LEU A 283 -0.51 8.94 -19.79
CA LEU A 283 -0.46 10.30 -19.27
C LEU A 283 0.61 10.45 -18.18
N HIS A 284 0.81 9.41 -17.37
CA HIS A 284 1.91 9.36 -16.42
C HIS A 284 3.28 9.35 -17.12
N LEU A 285 3.44 8.57 -18.19
CA LEU A 285 4.67 8.53 -18.99
C LEU A 285 5.01 9.89 -19.62
N HIS A 286 4.01 10.67 -20.05
CA HIS A 286 4.21 12.04 -20.57
C HIS A 286 4.86 12.98 -19.54
N GLY A 287 4.59 12.77 -18.25
CA GLY A 287 5.23 13.52 -17.17
C GLY A 287 6.69 13.14 -16.93
N LEU A 288 7.13 12.00 -17.46
CA LEU A 288 8.47 11.42 -17.23
C LEU A 288 9.40 11.60 -18.43
N ILE A 289 8.86 11.48 -19.65
CA ILE A 289 9.60 11.56 -20.91
C ILE A 289 8.81 12.32 -21.99
N ILE A 290 9.50 12.78 -23.02
CA ILE A 290 8.86 13.36 -24.20
C ILE A 290 8.28 12.22 -25.04
N THR A 291 6.96 12.22 -25.21
CA THR A 291 6.25 11.27 -26.07
C THR A 291 5.74 11.95 -27.33
N GLN A 292 5.38 11.15 -28.34
CA GLN A 292 4.82 11.64 -29.60
C GLN A 292 3.30 11.93 -29.56
N TYR A 293 2.64 11.69 -28.42
CA TYR A 293 1.20 11.75 -28.29
C TYR A 293 0.73 12.97 -27.52
N ASP A 294 -0.46 13.48 -27.84
CA ASP A 294 -1.01 14.66 -27.19
C ASP A 294 -1.50 14.36 -25.77
N ALA A 295 -0.87 14.98 -24.78
CA ALA A 295 -1.27 14.88 -23.38
C ALA A 295 -2.69 15.42 -23.15
N LYS A 296 -3.11 16.44 -23.91
CA LYS A 296 -4.44 17.03 -23.80
C LYS A 296 -5.51 16.04 -24.27
N GLU A 297 -5.35 15.48 -25.47
CA GLU A 297 -6.25 14.47 -26.00
C GLU A 297 -6.34 13.25 -25.06
N THR A 298 -5.20 12.78 -24.56
CA THR A 298 -5.16 11.66 -23.59
C THR A 298 -5.91 11.98 -22.31
N THR A 299 -5.77 13.21 -21.80
CA THR A 299 -6.47 13.70 -20.61
C THR A 299 -7.99 13.72 -20.83
N GLU A 300 -8.44 14.24 -21.97
CA GLU A 300 -9.86 14.28 -22.35
C GLU A 300 -10.45 12.85 -22.45
N GLN A 301 -9.74 11.93 -23.09
CA GLN A 301 -10.15 10.53 -23.17
C GLN A 301 -10.22 9.86 -21.80
N LEU A 302 -9.20 10.07 -20.95
CA LEU A 302 -9.17 9.49 -19.61
C LEU A 302 -10.33 10.04 -18.75
N LEU A 303 -10.61 11.34 -18.84
CA LEU A 303 -11.72 11.97 -18.14
C LEU A 303 -13.07 11.36 -18.55
N ILE A 304 -13.31 11.14 -19.84
CA ILE A 304 -14.54 10.49 -20.33
C ILE A 304 -14.69 9.09 -19.74
N VAL A 305 -13.64 8.27 -19.82
CA VAL A 305 -13.68 6.88 -19.32
C VAL A 305 -13.86 6.84 -17.80
N VAL A 306 -13.19 7.73 -17.06
CA VAL A 306 -13.35 7.85 -15.61
C VAL A 306 -14.77 8.24 -15.22
N ARG A 307 -15.41 9.18 -15.93
CA ARG A 307 -16.82 9.56 -15.69
C ARG A 307 -17.75 8.36 -15.88
N GLN A 308 -17.59 7.62 -16.98
CA GLN A 308 -18.37 6.39 -17.24
C GLN A 308 -18.16 5.33 -16.16
N LEU A 309 -16.91 5.12 -15.73
CA LEU A 309 -16.59 4.14 -14.69
C LEU A 309 -17.18 4.55 -13.34
N ILE A 310 -17.16 5.85 -13.00
CA ILE A 310 -17.80 6.37 -11.79
C ILE A 310 -19.31 6.08 -11.80
N GLU A 311 -20.01 6.32 -12.90
CA GLU A 311 -21.45 6.02 -13.01
C GLU A 311 -21.76 4.53 -12.73
N ILE A 312 -20.93 3.62 -13.25
CA ILE A 312 -21.07 2.18 -12.98
C ILE A 312 -20.80 1.85 -11.51
N LEU A 313 -19.72 2.41 -10.93
CA LEU A 313 -19.36 2.18 -9.52
C LEU A 313 -20.41 2.74 -8.55
N GLU A 314 -21.08 3.83 -8.92
CA GLU A 314 -22.14 4.42 -8.11
C GLU A 314 -23.43 3.60 -8.12
N THR A 315 -23.69 2.89 -9.23
CA THR A 315 -24.88 2.04 -9.38
C THR A 315 -24.66 0.62 -8.85
N ASN A 316 -23.41 0.16 -8.79
CA ASN A 316 -23.08 -1.18 -8.29
C ASN A 316 -21.99 -1.14 -7.19
N ARG A 317 -22.44 -1.28 -5.95
CA ARG A 317 -21.57 -1.27 -4.75
C ARG A 317 -20.65 -2.48 -4.61
N ASN A 318 -20.80 -3.50 -5.44
CA ASN A 318 -19.93 -4.68 -5.41
C ASN A 318 -18.56 -4.40 -6.05
N HIS A 319 -18.46 -3.33 -6.83
CA HIS A 319 -17.20 -2.94 -7.44
C HIS A 319 -16.34 -2.12 -6.49
N ASN A 320 -15.05 -2.39 -6.52
CA ASN A 320 -14.04 -1.77 -5.70
C ASN A 320 -13.71 -0.39 -6.27
N ILE A 321 -14.23 0.66 -5.65
CA ILE A 321 -13.98 2.05 -6.08
C ILE A 321 -12.49 2.43 -6.06
N ARG A 322 -11.64 1.68 -5.33
CA ARG A 322 -10.20 1.96 -5.25
C ARG A 322 -9.50 1.84 -6.60
N ILE A 323 -10.09 1.15 -7.59
CA ILE A 323 -9.54 1.11 -8.95
C ILE A 323 -9.36 2.51 -9.56
N LEU A 324 -10.10 3.51 -9.09
CA LEU A 324 -10.03 4.88 -9.61
C LEU A 324 -8.97 5.76 -8.93
N VAL A 325 -8.31 5.29 -7.88
CA VAL A 325 -7.39 6.12 -7.08
C VAL A 325 -6.25 6.69 -7.93
N TRP A 326 -5.51 5.83 -8.64
CA TRP A 326 -4.41 6.27 -9.51
C TRP A 326 -4.89 7.06 -10.75
N PRO A 327 -5.89 6.61 -11.51
CA PRO A 327 -6.45 7.39 -12.61
C PRO A 327 -6.81 8.82 -12.22
N ILE A 328 -7.42 8.99 -11.06
CA ILE A 328 -7.85 10.31 -10.57
C ILE A 328 -6.67 11.14 -10.10
N TYR A 329 -5.68 10.52 -9.45
CA TYR A 329 -4.44 11.20 -9.10
C TYR A 329 -3.74 11.77 -10.36
N VAL A 330 -3.58 10.96 -11.41
CA VAL A 330 -2.94 11.41 -12.66
C VAL A 330 -3.79 12.44 -13.39
N LEU A 331 -5.12 12.27 -13.44
CA LEU A 331 -6.03 13.28 -13.99
C LEU A 331 -5.89 14.62 -13.25
N ALA A 332 -5.86 14.60 -11.91
CA ALA A 332 -5.74 15.81 -11.09
C ALA A 332 -4.44 16.59 -11.34
N GLN A 333 -3.41 15.94 -11.89
CA GLN A 333 -2.14 16.58 -12.29
C GLN A 333 -2.19 17.22 -13.68
N ASN A 334 -3.09 16.77 -14.55
CA ASN A 334 -3.08 17.12 -15.97
C ASN A 334 -4.30 17.93 -16.43
N VAL A 335 -5.41 17.90 -15.68
CA VAL A 335 -6.60 18.69 -15.98
C VAL A 335 -6.35 20.18 -15.78
N LEU A 336 -6.75 20.98 -16.78
CA LEU A 336 -6.60 22.44 -16.76
C LEU A 336 -7.91 23.17 -16.46
N GLU A 337 -9.05 22.58 -16.82
CA GLU A 337 -10.37 23.21 -16.71
C GLU A 337 -10.91 23.17 -15.27
N GLU A 338 -11.50 24.27 -14.82
CA GLU A 338 -11.98 24.42 -13.44
C GLU A 338 -13.15 23.48 -13.11
N GLU A 339 -14.04 23.24 -14.07
CA GLU A 339 -15.18 22.34 -13.91
C GLU A 339 -14.74 20.89 -13.66
N ASP A 340 -13.76 20.42 -14.43
CA ASP A 340 -13.21 19.07 -14.29
C ASP A 340 -12.44 18.91 -12.98
N MET A 341 -11.70 19.94 -12.54
CA MET A 341 -11.07 19.93 -11.22
C MET A 341 -12.11 19.85 -10.10
N LYS A 342 -13.23 20.59 -10.20
CA LYS A 342 -14.35 20.51 -9.23
C LYS A 342 -14.98 19.13 -9.21
N PHE A 343 -15.17 18.51 -10.38
CA PHE A 343 -15.67 17.14 -10.50
C PHE A 343 -14.74 16.16 -9.78
N ILE A 344 -13.44 16.22 -10.06
CA ILE A 344 -12.42 15.37 -9.44
C ILE A 344 -12.39 15.57 -7.91
N ALA A 345 -12.37 16.82 -7.44
CA ALA A 345 -12.35 17.13 -6.01
C ALA A 345 -13.59 16.58 -5.27
N LYS A 346 -14.78 16.72 -5.87
CA LYS A 346 -16.03 16.17 -5.33
C LYS A 346 -15.94 14.64 -5.21
N PHE A 347 -15.37 13.98 -6.21
CA PHE A 347 -15.24 12.53 -6.19
C PHE A 347 -14.19 12.05 -5.18
N ILE A 348 -13.03 12.68 -5.11
CA ILE A 348 -12.00 12.40 -4.09
C ILE A 348 -12.62 12.48 -2.69
N ARG A 349 -13.39 13.54 -2.41
CA ARG A 349 -14.09 13.68 -1.13
C ARG A 349 -15.00 12.49 -0.84
N ARG A 350 -15.78 12.04 -1.84
CA ARG A 350 -16.67 10.89 -1.72
C ARG A 350 -15.91 9.58 -1.45
N ILE A 351 -14.78 9.34 -2.10
CA ILE A 351 -13.93 8.17 -1.79
C ILE A 351 -13.46 8.27 -0.33
N SER A 352 -13.03 9.44 0.12
CA SER A 352 -12.55 9.68 1.48
C SER A 352 -13.60 9.51 2.56
N GLU A 353 -14.85 9.87 2.26
CA GLU A 353 -15.99 9.65 3.16
C GLU A 353 -16.38 8.16 3.23
N THR A 354 -16.24 7.43 2.12
CA THR A 354 -16.63 6.01 2.05
C THR A 354 -15.52 5.05 2.48
N HIS A 355 -14.26 5.47 2.37
CA HIS A 355 -13.08 4.67 2.68
C HIS A 355 -12.20 5.48 3.63
N GLY A 356 -12.17 5.11 4.92
CA GLY A 356 -11.48 5.89 5.97
C GLY A 356 -10.00 6.20 5.68
N ASN A 357 -9.35 5.43 4.79
CA ASN A 357 -7.96 5.64 4.36
C ASN A 357 -7.81 6.68 3.24
N ALA A 358 -8.87 7.10 2.54
CA ALA A 358 -8.77 8.07 1.45
C ALA A 358 -8.57 9.52 1.94
N ARG A 359 -8.60 9.77 3.27
CA ARG A 359 -7.97 10.98 3.84
C ARG A 359 -6.53 11.16 3.37
N LEU A 360 -5.75 10.08 3.34
CA LEU A 360 -4.37 10.10 2.87
C LEU A 360 -4.28 10.39 1.36
N LEU A 361 -5.26 9.91 0.57
CA LEU A 361 -5.40 10.25 -0.85
C LEU A 361 -5.67 11.75 -1.06
N CYS A 362 -6.59 12.35 -0.28
CA CYS A 362 -6.83 13.80 -0.30
C CYS A 362 -5.54 14.59 -0.01
N GLU A 363 -4.77 14.13 0.98
CA GLU A 363 -3.52 14.76 1.40
C GLU A 363 -2.43 14.60 0.33
N ALA A 364 -2.30 13.43 -0.31
CA ALA A 364 -1.42 13.21 -1.46
C ALA A 364 -1.76 14.18 -2.60
N ILE A 365 -3.02 14.20 -3.02
CA ILE A 365 -3.45 15.00 -4.16
C ILE A 365 -3.28 16.50 -3.86
N GLY A 366 -3.57 16.94 -2.62
CA GLY A 366 -3.32 18.31 -2.20
C GLY A 366 -1.83 18.68 -2.17
N GLN A 367 -0.97 17.78 -1.69
CA GLN A 367 0.48 18.03 -1.64
C GLN A 367 1.13 18.07 -3.03
N TYR A 368 0.68 17.22 -3.95
CA TYR A 368 1.30 17.05 -5.27
C TYR A 368 0.61 17.84 -6.40
N SER A 369 -0.55 18.46 -6.14
CA SER A 369 -1.19 19.42 -7.05
C SER A 369 -1.49 20.72 -6.29
N PRO A 370 -0.65 21.76 -6.41
CA PRO A 370 -0.88 23.06 -5.78
C PRO A 370 -2.25 23.65 -6.13
N ARG A 371 -2.74 23.38 -7.34
CA ARG A 371 -4.09 23.77 -7.80
C ARG A 371 -5.18 23.02 -7.05
N MET A 372 -5.04 21.70 -6.88
CA MET A 372 -6.01 20.91 -6.13
C MET A 372 -5.97 21.22 -4.64
N SER A 373 -4.81 21.60 -4.08
CA SER A 373 -4.71 22.07 -2.69
C SER A 373 -5.63 23.25 -2.39
N VAL A 374 -5.75 24.20 -3.33
CA VAL A 374 -6.61 25.38 -3.16
C VAL A 374 -8.08 24.97 -3.16
N LEU A 375 -8.49 24.11 -4.10
CA LEU A 375 -9.87 23.61 -4.17
C LEU A 375 -10.25 22.76 -2.95
N MET A 376 -9.35 21.89 -2.50
CA MET A 376 -9.59 21.03 -1.33
C MET A 376 -9.62 21.82 -0.01
N SER A 377 -8.91 22.95 0.07
CA SER A 377 -8.93 23.83 1.26
C SER A 377 -10.29 24.51 1.49
N GLY A 378 -11.07 24.74 0.43
CA GLY A 378 -12.41 25.33 0.51
C GLY A 378 -13.52 24.36 0.89
N ILE A 379 -13.26 23.05 0.84
CA ILE A 379 -14.29 21.99 0.97
C ILE A 379 -14.51 21.56 2.44
N GLY A 380 -13.92 22.26 3.40
CA GLY A 380 -14.04 22.01 4.84
C GLY A 380 -12.70 21.62 5.43
N ARG A 381 -12.44 22.00 6.69
CA ARG A 381 -11.16 21.75 7.38
C ARG A 381 -10.85 20.26 7.43
N LEU A 382 -10.12 19.76 6.42
CA LEU A 382 -9.15 18.69 6.63
C LEU A 382 -8.29 19.19 7.80
N THR A 383 -8.47 18.59 8.98
CA THR A 383 -7.61 18.90 10.12
C THR A 383 -6.19 18.63 9.64
N SER A 384 -5.39 19.69 9.52
CA SER A 384 -3.98 19.57 9.18
C SER A 384 -3.39 18.48 10.07
N LEU A 385 -2.74 17.48 9.49
CA LEU A 385 -1.78 16.70 10.27
C LEU A 385 -0.88 17.70 11.00
N PRO A 386 -0.56 17.49 12.29
CA PRO A 386 0.35 18.37 13.02
C PRO A 386 1.58 18.66 12.16
N ALA A 387 2.02 19.91 12.10
CA ALA A 387 3.12 20.35 11.22
C ALA A 387 4.38 19.47 11.30
N ASP A 388 4.56 18.74 12.41
CA ASP A 388 5.61 17.74 12.60
C ASP A 388 5.57 16.55 11.59
N PHE A 389 4.41 16.22 11.01
CA PHE A 389 4.29 15.14 10.00
C PHE A 389 4.89 15.52 8.64
N SER A 390 4.99 16.81 8.32
CA SER A 390 5.66 17.25 7.09
C SER A 390 7.18 16.99 7.11
N SER A 391 7.76 16.79 8.31
CA SER A 391 9.18 16.46 8.50
C SER A 391 9.45 14.96 8.57
N SER A 392 8.43 14.14 8.82
CA SER A 392 8.51 12.68 8.79
C SER A 392 7.89 12.20 7.49
N GLY A 393 8.70 11.97 6.45
CA GLY A 393 8.22 11.45 5.17
C GLY A 393 7.20 10.33 5.37
N VAL A 394 5.95 10.59 5.03
CA VAL A 394 4.88 9.60 4.99
C VAL A 394 4.85 9.07 3.57
N GLU A 395 5.04 7.76 3.41
CA GLU A 395 4.83 7.11 2.11
C GLU A 395 3.36 6.81 1.95
N LEU A 396 2.79 7.30 0.85
CA LEU A 396 1.41 7.03 0.50
C LEU A 396 1.43 5.95 -0.55
N GLY A 397 1.31 4.70 -0.11
CA GLY A 397 0.81 3.70 -1.04
C GLY A 397 -0.59 4.16 -1.43
N LEU A 398 -0.82 4.46 -2.70
CA LEU A 398 -2.15 4.55 -3.31
C LEU A 398 -2.80 3.16 -3.40
N TRP A 399 -2.35 2.23 -2.55
CA TRP A 399 -2.72 0.85 -2.42
C TRP A 399 -3.58 0.64 -1.13
#